data_AF-A0AAW0DAW7-F1
#
_entry.id   AF-A0AAW0DAW7-F1
#
_cell.length_a   1.000
_cell.length_b   1.000
_cell.length_c   1.000
_cell.angle_alpha   90.00
_cell.angle_beta   90.00
_cell.angle_gamma   90.00
#
_symmetry.space_group_name_H-M   'P 1'
#
loop_
_entity.id
_entity.type
_entity.pdbx_description
1 polymer ?
#
loop_
_entity_poly.entity_id
_entity_poly.type
_entity_poly.pdbx_seq_one_letter_code
_entity_poly.pdbx_strand_id
1 'polypeptide(L)'
;MSLTNIITGNWSLALPRENRRAFAEQVLKAMIDASTIPVDPILNSSGQTLMASDGSCTPGMPKLHERRSTTFSTVGNKHAAVFSIGGRNAGILQAEVYGLVAASLQASRNPSNSIPIYTDHLNSSRLISDAFSNPPATHAWATKPARSLYRWLLQILTATPSPSRPAIIYTQAHTKSESLEARANAVADALASRSHSKPIKPASVPDPTFYMDEYTFFTKEDGYIESNISSYLSHFGARAAAKDQTALPFTSLYDQHAPPDHPYTRAPSAYSAVVQLYARSQQLPTAFSQFRRSFNSLPWCRMGCKQLETPHHIFVECPSFEAIRINHKSAIAGHTRTLLDSSEGIFDDISRKRLTNVAQNLLRDNEVWPTGQSQYFLGLAPNLNTETALTTVAKTRVMTRLANTWHTEMIRVASRIWGELQRRCNHQRANFMRKEKERVGDIWRSLPPHVQRSIPGDIA
;
A
#
# COMPACT_ATOMS: atom_id res chain seq x y z
N MET A 1 -15.53 -22.47 8.07
CA MET A 1 -15.67 -22.28 6.61
C MET A 1 -17.16 -22.25 6.31
N SER A 2 -17.75 -21.16 5.80
CA SER A 2 -19.20 -21.16 5.51
C SER A 2 -19.49 -21.95 4.23
N LEU A 3 -20.63 -22.65 4.19
CA LEU A 3 -21.13 -23.38 3.01
C LEU A 3 -21.19 -22.50 1.75
N THR A 4 -21.45 -21.20 1.92
CA THR A 4 -21.49 -20.21 0.84
C THR A 4 -20.15 -20.02 0.13
N ASN A 5 -19.02 -20.16 0.85
CA ASN A 5 -17.68 -20.08 0.24
C ASN A 5 -17.30 -21.34 -0.53
N ILE A 6 -17.91 -22.49 -0.21
CA ILE A 6 -17.73 -23.75 -0.95
C ILE A 6 -18.55 -23.71 -2.25
N ILE A 7 -19.73 -23.10 -2.21
CA ILE A 7 -20.65 -23.03 -3.36
C ILE A 7 -20.23 -21.95 -4.37
N THR A 8 -19.60 -20.86 -3.93
CA THR A 8 -19.18 -19.75 -4.81
C THR A 8 -17.66 -19.64 -5.01
N GLY A 9 -16.87 -20.39 -4.27
CA GLY A 9 -15.41 -20.41 -4.34
C GLY A 9 -14.85 -21.54 -5.23
N ASN A 10 -13.51 -21.59 -5.36
CA ASN A 10 -12.84 -22.67 -6.07
C ASN A 10 -13.00 -23.99 -5.29
N TRP A 11 -13.91 -24.85 -5.74
CA TRP A 11 -14.24 -26.12 -5.10
C TRP A 11 -13.02 -27.04 -4.89
N SER A 12 -12.00 -26.91 -5.74
CA SER A 12 -10.78 -27.71 -5.63
C SER A 12 -10.05 -27.49 -4.30
N LEU A 13 -10.25 -26.34 -3.64
CA LEU A 13 -9.66 -26.04 -2.32
C LEU A 13 -10.17 -26.96 -1.20
N ALA A 14 -11.32 -27.63 -1.39
CA ALA A 14 -11.80 -28.66 -0.48
C ALA A 14 -11.05 -29.99 -0.62
N LEU A 15 -10.27 -30.17 -1.71
CA LEU A 15 -9.49 -31.37 -1.94
C LEU A 15 -8.13 -31.34 -1.22
N PRO A 16 -7.60 -32.51 -0.81
CA PRO A 16 -6.20 -32.64 -0.36
C PRO A 16 -5.22 -32.03 -1.36
N ARG A 17 -4.09 -31.50 -0.86
CA ARG A 17 -3.06 -30.85 -1.69
C ARG A 17 -2.57 -31.76 -2.82
N GLU A 18 -2.42 -33.05 -2.55
CA GLU A 18 -1.99 -34.04 -3.55
C GLU A 18 -3.01 -34.19 -4.69
N ASN A 19 -4.31 -34.24 -4.37
CA ASN A 19 -5.38 -34.34 -5.35
C ASN A 19 -5.47 -33.06 -6.20
N ARG A 20 -5.30 -31.88 -5.58
CA ARG A 20 -5.22 -30.61 -6.31
C ARG A 20 -4.05 -30.57 -7.27
N ARG A 21 -2.87 -31.03 -6.83
CA ARG A 21 -1.67 -31.15 -7.68
C ARG A 21 -1.94 -32.08 -8.85
N ALA A 22 -2.39 -33.31 -8.58
CA ALA A 22 -2.64 -34.31 -9.60
C ALA A 22 -3.65 -33.81 -10.65
N PHE A 23 -4.73 -33.16 -10.19
CA PHE A 23 -5.71 -32.53 -11.06
C PHE A 23 -5.08 -31.41 -11.91
N ALA A 24 -4.33 -30.49 -11.29
CA ALA A 24 -3.67 -29.39 -12.00
C ALA A 24 -2.68 -29.89 -13.08
N GLU A 25 -1.88 -30.91 -12.74
CA GLU A 25 -0.95 -31.54 -13.68
C GLU A 25 -1.68 -32.23 -14.82
N GLN A 26 -2.76 -32.97 -14.54
CA GLN A 26 -3.57 -33.63 -15.56
C GLN A 26 -4.25 -32.64 -16.50
N VAL A 27 -4.79 -31.54 -15.96
CA VAL A 27 -5.41 -30.47 -16.74
C VAL A 27 -4.38 -29.84 -17.67
N LEU A 28 -3.21 -29.46 -17.17
CA LEU A 28 -2.17 -28.83 -17.98
C LEU A 28 -1.67 -29.78 -19.09
N LYS A 29 -1.47 -31.05 -18.73
CA LYS A 29 -1.15 -32.14 -19.64
C LYS A 29 -2.18 -32.28 -20.77
N ALA A 30 -3.46 -32.37 -20.43
CA ALA A 30 -4.55 -32.49 -21.40
C ALA A 30 -4.67 -31.24 -22.29
N MET A 31 -4.46 -30.05 -21.73
CA MET A 31 -4.47 -28.81 -22.50
C MET A 31 -3.33 -28.71 -23.51
N ILE A 32 -2.13 -29.20 -23.16
CA ILE A 32 -0.99 -29.28 -24.08
C ILE A 32 -1.31 -30.27 -25.22
N ASP A 33 -1.88 -31.43 -24.90
CA ASP A 33 -2.23 -32.45 -25.89
C ASP A 33 -3.34 -32.00 -26.84
N ALA A 34 -4.28 -31.21 -26.34
CA ALA A 34 -5.37 -30.62 -27.13
C ALA A 34 -4.96 -29.36 -27.91
N SER A 35 -3.72 -28.89 -27.76
CA SER A 35 -3.26 -27.67 -28.43
C SER A 35 -3.18 -27.88 -29.95
N THR A 36 -3.78 -26.96 -30.69
CA THR A 36 -3.77 -26.93 -32.17
C THR A 36 -2.71 -26.00 -32.74
N ILE A 37 -1.84 -25.45 -31.89
CA ILE A 37 -0.77 -24.55 -32.34
C ILE A 37 0.25 -25.35 -33.16
N PRO A 38 0.55 -24.93 -34.40
CA PRO A 38 1.51 -25.64 -35.24
C PRO A 38 2.90 -25.57 -34.62
N VAL A 39 3.61 -26.70 -34.65
CA VAL A 39 5.01 -26.77 -34.25
C VAL A 39 5.89 -26.20 -35.36
N ASP A 40 7.00 -25.57 -34.99
CA ASP A 40 8.00 -25.13 -35.95
C ASP A 40 8.53 -26.32 -36.79
N PRO A 41 8.50 -26.24 -38.13
CA PRO A 41 8.89 -27.35 -38.99
C PRO A 41 10.33 -27.82 -38.78
N ILE A 42 11.23 -26.91 -38.41
CA ILE A 42 12.66 -27.22 -38.24
C ILE A 42 12.90 -27.88 -36.89
N LEU A 43 12.17 -27.48 -35.85
CA LEU A 43 12.17 -28.21 -34.58
C LEU A 43 11.62 -29.62 -34.76
N ASN A 44 10.54 -29.79 -35.52
CA ASN A 44 9.92 -31.09 -35.77
C ASN A 44 10.85 -32.03 -36.57
N SER A 45 11.56 -31.53 -37.59
CA SER A 45 12.44 -32.33 -38.45
C SER A 45 13.84 -32.59 -37.89
N SER A 46 14.25 -31.90 -36.81
CA SER A 46 15.60 -31.97 -36.25
C SER A 46 16.04 -33.35 -35.72
N GLY A 47 15.10 -34.24 -35.42
CA GLY A 47 15.37 -35.54 -34.79
C GLY A 47 15.83 -35.47 -33.32
N GLN A 48 16.18 -34.29 -32.81
CA GLN A 48 16.61 -34.07 -31.43
C GLN A 48 15.42 -33.68 -30.55
N THR A 49 15.07 -34.49 -29.55
CA THR A 49 13.97 -34.15 -28.63
C THR A 49 14.42 -33.05 -27.68
N LEU A 50 13.81 -31.87 -27.79
CA LEU A 50 14.05 -30.73 -26.92
C LEU A 50 12.73 -30.05 -26.53
N MET A 51 12.80 -29.21 -25.50
CA MET A 51 11.73 -28.30 -25.15
C MET A 51 12.27 -26.90 -24.91
N ALA A 52 11.40 -25.90 -25.05
CA ALA A 52 11.65 -24.54 -24.66
C ALA A 52 10.40 -23.96 -23.98
N SER A 53 10.60 -22.95 -23.15
CA SER A 53 9.50 -22.21 -22.53
C SER A 53 9.89 -20.75 -22.34
N ASP A 54 8.90 -19.88 -22.45
CA ASP A 54 9.07 -18.45 -22.21
C ASP A 54 7.79 -17.81 -21.63
N GLY A 55 7.96 -16.72 -20.89
CA GLY A 55 6.89 -15.90 -20.32
C GLY A 55 6.77 -14.54 -20.99
N SER A 56 5.56 -14.00 -21.04
CA SER A 56 5.32 -12.62 -21.50
C SER A 56 4.27 -11.93 -20.64
N CYS A 57 4.45 -10.62 -20.43
CA CYS A 57 3.57 -9.80 -19.59
C CYS A 57 3.41 -8.41 -20.22
N THR A 58 2.15 -8.01 -20.43
CA THR A 58 1.80 -6.67 -20.95
C THR A 58 0.84 -5.95 -19.99
N PRO A 59 1.17 -4.72 -19.53
CA PRO A 59 2.45 -4.02 -19.73
C PRO A 59 3.60 -4.70 -18.97
N GLY A 60 4.85 -4.47 -19.39
CA GLY A 60 6.03 -5.10 -18.79
C GLY A 60 6.36 -4.62 -17.37
N MET A 61 5.95 -3.40 -17.00
CA MET A 61 6.14 -2.81 -15.67
C MET A 61 4.80 -2.30 -15.10
N PRO A 62 3.84 -3.17 -14.81
CA PRO A 62 2.52 -2.77 -14.34
C PRO A 62 2.59 -2.27 -12.89
N LYS A 63 1.85 -1.22 -12.56
CA LYS A 63 1.59 -0.87 -11.15
C LYS A 63 0.72 -1.95 -10.51
N LEU A 64 0.79 -2.10 -9.18
CA LEU A 64 0.06 -3.14 -8.43
C LEU A 64 -1.46 -3.19 -8.69
N HIS A 65 -2.08 -2.07 -9.06
CA HIS A 65 -3.52 -1.96 -9.29
C HIS A 65 -3.93 -2.03 -10.77
N GLU A 66 -2.97 -1.99 -11.69
CA GLU A 66 -3.20 -2.02 -13.13
C GLU A 66 -3.52 -3.45 -13.59
N ARG A 67 -4.39 -3.55 -14.59
CA ARG A 67 -4.65 -4.83 -15.25
C ARG A 67 -3.46 -5.18 -16.12
N ARG A 68 -3.12 -6.46 -16.14
CA ARG A 68 -2.04 -7.02 -16.94
C ARG A 68 -2.54 -8.28 -17.65
N SER A 69 -1.98 -8.53 -18.83
CA SER A 69 -2.14 -9.76 -19.58
C SER A 69 -0.83 -10.52 -19.44
N THR A 70 -0.89 -11.71 -18.83
CA THR A 70 0.27 -12.52 -18.50
C THR A 70 0.08 -13.88 -19.15
N THR A 71 1.00 -14.23 -20.03
CA THR A 71 0.93 -15.44 -20.86
C THR A 71 2.26 -16.14 -20.82
N PHE A 72 2.26 -17.45 -21.04
CA PHE A 72 3.49 -18.20 -21.20
C PHE A 72 3.28 -19.25 -22.28
N SER A 73 4.39 -19.73 -22.83
CA SER A 73 4.39 -20.76 -23.85
C SER A 73 5.30 -21.92 -23.46
N THR A 74 5.01 -23.08 -24.04
CA THR A 74 5.93 -24.21 -24.06
C THR A 74 5.94 -24.79 -25.47
N VAL A 75 7.13 -25.10 -25.96
CA VAL A 75 7.37 -25.57 -27.32
C VAL A 75 8.27 -26.80 -27.24
N GLY A 76 7.93 -27.84 -27.98
CA GLY A 76 8.81 -28.97 -28.25
C GLY A 76 8.59 -29.47 -29.67
N ASN A 77 9.20 -30.59 -30.02
CA ASN A 77 9.18 -31.12 -31.39
C ASN A 77 7.80 -31.55 -31.88
N LYS A 78 6.88 -31.90 -30.98
CA LYS A 78 5.57 -32.46 -31.31
C LYS A 78 4.39 -31.61 -30.84
N HIS A 79 4.64 -30.68 -29.93
CA HIS A 79 3.59 -29.86 -29.34
C HIS A 79 4.10 -28.45 -29.13
N ALA A 80 3.23 -27.49 -29.36
CA ALA A 80 3.41 -26.12 -28.92
C ALA A 80 2.12 -25.70 -28.23
N ALA A 81 2.21 -24.99 -27.11
CA ALA A 81 1.04 -24.54 -26.36
C ALA A 81 1.29 -23.16 -25.76
N VAL A 82 0.20 -22.39 -25.62
CA VAL A 82 0.21 -21.06 -25.01
C VAL A 82 -0.94 -20.96 -24.04
N PHE A 83 -0.66 -20.35 -22.90
CA PHE A 83 -1.56 -20.28 -21.77
C PHE A 83 -1.61 -18.88 -21.18
N SER A 84 -2.67 -18.59 -20.41
CA SER A 84 -2.83 -17.33 -19.69
C SER A 84 -2.91 -17.54 -18.18
N ILE A 85 -2.30 -16.64 -17.43
CA ILE A 85 -2.34 -16.62 -15.97
C ILE A 85 -3.33 -15.53 -15.53
N GLY A 86 -4.26 -15.90 -14.64
CA GLY A 86 -5.28 -14.99 -14.13
C GLY A 86 -4.78 -14.07 -13.02
N GLY A 87 -5.46 -12.93 -12.86
CA GLY A 87 -5.27 -12.01 -11.73
C GLY A 87 -4.27 -10.89 -11.99
N ARG A 88 -4.52 -9.72 -11.37
CA ARG A 88 -3.60 -8.57 -11.45
C ARG A 88 -2.27 -8.77 -10.74
N ASN A 89 -2.05 -9.84 -9.97
CA ASN A 89 -0.76 -10.08 -9.33
C ASN A 89 0.17 -11.01 -10.15
N ALA A 90 -0.32 -11.62 -11.23
CA ALA A 90 0.48 -12.50 -12.10
C ALA A 90 1.47 -11.69 -12.93
N GLY A 91 2.74 -11.64 -12.55
CA GLY A 91 3.80 -10.94 -13.28
C GLY A 91 4.51 -11.81 -14.31
N ILE A 92 5.48 -11.19 -15.00
CA ILE A 92 6.39 -11.87 -15.93
C ILE A 92 7.05 -13.09 -15.29
N LEU A 93 7.53 -12.96 -14.04
CA LEU A 93 8.18 -14.06 -13.35
C LEU A 93 7.26 -15.28 -13.18
N GLN A 94 5.97 -15.08 -12.87
CA GLN A 94 5.03 -16.19 -12.79
C GLN A 94 4.90 -16.87 -14.14
N ALA A 95 4.82 -16.12 -15.24
CA ALA A 95 4.80 -16.68 -16.59
C ALA A 95 6.04 -17.54 -16.89
N GLU A 96 7.23 -17.02 -16.60
CA GLU A 96 8.50 -17.72 -16.80
C GLU A 96 8.53 -19.08 -16.08
N VAL A 97 8.22 -19.07 -14.79
CA VAL A 97 8.29 -20.29 -13.97
C VAL A 97 7.18 -21.26 -14.34
N TYR A 98 5.99 -20.77 -14.69
CA TYR A 98 4.90 -21.63 -15.14
C TYR A 98 5.22 -22.29 -16.49
N GLY A 99 5.87 -21.58 -17.41
CA GLY A 99 6.39 -22.15 -18.65
C GLY A 99 7.33 -23.34 -18.38
N LEU A 100 8.26 -23.18 -17.44
CA LEU A 100 9.15 -24.26 -17.02
C LEU A 100 8.41 -25.43 -16.37
N VAL A 101 7.37 -25.18 -15.58
CA VAL A 101 6.51 -26.24 -15.01
C VAL A 101 5.83 -27.03 -16.13
N ALA A 102 5.23 -26.34 -17.10
CA ALA A 102 4.56 -26.98 -18.23
C ALA A 102 5.53 -27.83 -19.06
N ALA A 103 6.68 -27.26 -19.42
CA ALA A 103 7.73 -27.97 -20.15
C ALA A 103 8.26 -29.17 -19.36
N SER A 104 8.48 -29.04 -18.05
CA SER A 104 8.98 -30.13 -17.20
C SER A 104 8.00 -31.29 -17.07
N LEU A 105 6.70 -30.99 -16.97
CA LEU A 105 5.64 -32.01 -16.95
C LEU A 105 5.57 -32.78 -18.27
N GLN A 106 5.78 -32.10 -19.40
CA GLN A 106 5.78 -32.73 -20.70
C GLN A 106 7.06 -33.56 -20.93
N ALA A 107 8.22 -33.02 -20.55
CA ALA A 107 9.50 -33.71 -20.64
C ALA A 107 9.49 -35.01 -19.81
N SER A 108 8.90 -34.96 -18.62
CA SER A 108 8.83 -36.11 -17.71
C SER A 108 7.91 -37.25 -18.20
N ARG A 109 7.17 -37.07 -19.31
CA ARG A 109 6.36 -38.15 -19.91
C ARG A 109 7.20 -39.16 -20.71
N ASN A 110 8.39 -38.76 -21.16
CA ASN A 110 9.28 -39.63 -21.92
C ASN A 110 10.41 -40.10 -20.98
N PRO A 111 10.26 -41.24 -20.30
CA PRO A 111 11.24 -41.70 -19.31
C PRO A 111 12.55 -42.17 -19.96
N SER A 112 12.62 -42.27 -21.28
CA SER A 112 13.74 -42.93 -21.96
C SER A 112 15.05 -42.13 -21.90
N ASN A 113 15.00 -40.80 -21.92
CA ASN A 113 16.18 -39.91 -21.89
C ASN A 113 15.85 -38.57 -21.24
N SER A 114 16.85 -37.92 -20.63
CA SER A 114 16.75 -36.51 -20.20
C SER A 114 16.50 -35.61 -21.41
N ILE A 115 15.38 -34.90 -21.39
CA ILE A 115 15.04 -33.88 -22.39
C ILE A 115 15.54 -32.52 -21.88
N PRO A 116 16.39 -31.80 -22.65
CA PRO A 116 16.78 -30.44 -22.31
C PRO A 116 15.59 -29.47 -22.48
N ILE A 117 15.42 -28.58 -21.50
CA ILE A 117 14.43 -27.51 -21.49
C ILE A 117 15.18 -26.18 -21.54
N TYR A 118 15.04 -25.48 -22.66
CA TYR A 118 15.67 -24.19 -22.90
C TYR A 118 14.79 -23.03 -22.42
N THR A 119 15.41 -22.07 -21.74
CA THR A 119 14.79 -20.82 -21.30
C THR A 119 15.84 -19.72 -21.25
N ASP A 120 15.45 -18.48 -21.51
CA ASP A 120 16.30 -17.31 -21.28
C ASP A 120 16.17 -16.73 -19.87
N HIS A 121 15.30 -17.29 -19.03
CA HIS A 121 15.16 -16.86 -17.66
C HIS A 121 16.29 -17.41 -16.75
N LEU A 122 17.46 -16.77 -16.85
CA LEU A 122 18.70 -17.12 -16.15
C LEU A 122 18.54 -17.28 -14.63
N ASN A 123 17.64 -16.51 -14.02
CA ASN A 123 17.38 -16.59 -12.58
C ASN A 123 16.75 -17.93 -12.20
N SER A 124 15.81 -18.45 -13.01
CA SER A 124 15.20 -19.75 -12.75
C SER A 124 16.19 -20.90 -12.96
N SER A 125 16.99 -20.86 -14.03
CA SER A 125 17.96 -21.93 -14.31
C SER A 125 19.02 -22.03 -13.21
N ARG A 126 19.58 -20.89 -12.77
CA ARG A 126 20.51 -20.83 -11.63
C ARG A 126 19.86 -21.31 -10.35
N LEU A 127 18.66 -20.80 -10.03
CA LEU A 127 17.97 -21.16 -8.80
C LEU A 127 17.70 -22.67 -8.69
N ILE A 128 17.32 -23.32 -9.79
CA ILE A 128 17.09 -24.77 -9.82
C ILE A 128 18.41 -25.55 -9.75
N SER A 129 19.44 -25.12 -10.48
CA SER A 129 20.78 -25.73 -10.40
C SER A 129 21.34 -25.68 -8.97
N ASP A 130 21.21 -24.51 -8.32
CA ASP A 130 21.60 -24.31 -6.93
C ASP A 130 20.79 -25.20 -5.99
N ALA A 131 19.48 -25.37 -6.23
CA ALA A 131 18.62 -26.20 -5.40
C ALA A 131 18.97 -27.69 -5.46
N PHE A 132 19.50 -28.17 -6.59
CA PHE A 132 19.99 -29.55 -6.71
C PHE A 132 21.36 -29.73 -6.06
N SER A 133 22.21 -28.70 -6.14
CA SER A 133 23.55 -28.73 -5.55
C SER A 133 23.50 -28.56 -4.03
N ASN A 134 22.60 -27.68 -3.56
CA ASN A 134 22.38 -27.33 -2.17
C ASN A 134 20.87 -27.27 -1.90
N PRO A 135 20.25 -28.41 -1.50
CA PRO A 135 18.83 -28.48 -1.21
C PRO A 135 18.39 -27.36 -0.25
N PRO A 136 17.45 -26.49 -0.68
CA PRO A 136 17.06 -25.34 0.12
C PRO A 136 16.33 -25.79 1.39
N ALA A 137 16.65 -25.18 2.52
CA ALA A 137 15.83 -25.30 3.72
C ALA A 137 14.38 -24.88 3.41
N THR A 138 13.41 -25.44 4.12
CA THR A 138 11.97 -25.26 3.86
C THR A 138 11.53 -23.79 3.74
N HIS A 139 12.25 -22.89 4.43
CA HIS A 139 11.98 -21.45 4.46
C HIS A 139 12.81 -20.63 3.47
N ALA A 140 13.85 -21.18 2.84
CA ALA A 140 14.77 -20.41 1.99
C ALA A 140 14.08 -19.76 0.77
N TRP A 141 12.94 -20.31 0.35
CA TRP A 141 12.12 -19.78 -0.74
C TRP A 141 10.88 -19.01 -0.25
N ALA A 142 10.68 -18.87 1.06
CA ALA A 142 9.50 -18.21 1.61
C ALA A 142 9.36 -16.75 1.15
N THR A 143 10.48 -16.06 0.91
CA THR A 143 10.50 -14.66 0.47
C THR A 143 10.55 -14.49 -1.04
N LYS A 144 10.70 -15.59 -1.81
CA LYS A 144 10.81 -15.51 -3.26
C LYS A 144 9.44 -15.26 -3.91
N PRO A 145 9.35 -14.36 -4.89
CA PRO A 145 8.17 -14.28 -5.74
C PRO A 145 8.00 -15.59 -6.54
N ALA A 146 6.77 -15.97 -6.87
CA ALA A 146 6.42 -17.23 -7.52
C ALA A 146 6.89 -18.52 -6.78
N ARG A 147 7.07 -18.45 -5.45
CA ARG A 147 7.55 -19.57 -4.62
C ARG A 147 6.72 -20.84 -4.75
N SER A 148 5.40 -20.76 -4.88
CA SER A 148 4.55 -21.94 -5.09
C SER A 148 4.91 -22.66 -6.40
N LEU A 149 5.16 -21.92 -7.48
CA LEU A 149 5.58 -22.44 -8.77
C LEU A 149 6.99 -23.04 -8.72
N TYR A 150 7.93 -22.39 -8.02
CA TYR A 150 9.26 -22.95 -7.83
C TYR A 150 9.24 -24.27 -7.04
N ARG A 151 8.44 -24.35 -5.97
CA ARG A 151 8.22 -25.58 -5.21
C ARG A 151 7.61 -26.67 -6.09
N TRP A 152 6.67 -26.31 -6.96
CA TRP A 152 6.08 -27.25 -7.92
C TRP A 152 7.11 -27.77 -8.92
N LEU A 153 7.86 -26.85 -9.55
CA LEU A 153 8.91 -27.19 -10.50
C LEU A 153 9.96 -28.11 -9.87
N LEU A 154 10.45 -27.77 -8.68
CA LEU A 154 11.41 -28.60 -7.97
C LEU A 154 10.84 -29.99 -7.66
N GLN A 155 9.56 -30.08 -7.26
CA GLN A 155 8.95 -31.37 -7.00
C GLN A 155 8.81 -32.23 -8.27
N ILE A 156 8.46 -31.64 -9.41
CA ILE A 156 8.42 -32.37 -10.69
C ILE A 156 9.80 -32.93 -11.01
N LEU A 157 10.84 -32.11 -10.93
CA LEU A 157 12.21 -32.50 -11.28
C LEU A 157 12.81 -33.50 -10.28
N THR A 158 12.46 -33.43 -9.01
CA THR A 158 12.92 -34.39 -7.98
C THR A 158 12.17 -35.72 -8.03
N ALA A 159 10.90 -35.72 -8.44
CA ALA A 159 10.12 -36.93 -8.64
C ALA A 159 10.58 -37.73 -9.88
N THR A 160 11.18 -37.08 -10.88
CA THR A 160 11.74 -37.76 -12.05
C THR A 160 13.16 -38.30 -11.73
N PRO A 161 13.39 -39.63 -11.79
CA PRO A 161 14.68 -40.22 -11.48
C PRO A 161 15.74 -39.87 -12.54
N SER A 162 17.01 -39.87 -12.14
CA SER A 162 18.15 -39.83 -13.06
C SER A 162 18.27 -41.18 -13.78
N PRO A 163 18.53 -41.25 -15.11
CA PRO A 163 18.96 -40.16 -16.01
C PRO A 163 17.81 -39.45 -16.76
N SER A 164 16.55 -39.76 -16.47
CA SER A 164 15.38 -39.24 -17.20
C SER A 164 14.96 -37.83 -16.78
N ARG A 165 15.59 -37.27 -15.74
CA ARG A 165 15.27 -35.93 -15.22
C ARG A 165 15.52 -34.86 -16.29
N PRO A 166 14.54 -33.98 -16.59
CA PRO A 166 14.75 -32.88 -17.52
C PRO A 166 15.83 -31.92 -17.03
N ALA A 167 16.70 -31.49 -17.94
CA ALA A 167 17.75 -30.51 -17.65
C ALA A 167 17.28 -29.11 -18.05
N ILE A 168 17.17 -28.18 -17.09
CA ILE A 168 16.87 -26.78 -17.38
C ILE A 168 18.15 -26.07 -17.80
N ILE A 169 18.20 -25.61 -19.04
CA ILE A 169 19.39 -25.02 -19.66
C ILE A 169 19.08 -23.58 -20.03
N TYR A 170 19.95 -22.67 -19.59
CA TYR A 170 19.89 -21.28 -20.02
C TYR A 170 20.33 -21.13 -21.48
N THR A 171 19.53 -20.44 -22.28
CA THR A 171 19.91 -19.97 -23.61
C THR A 171 19.73 -18.46 -23.68
N GLN A 172 20.60 -17.75 -24.39
CA GLN A 172 20.55 -16.30 -24.43
C GLN A 172 19.40 -15.82 -25.34
N ALA A 173 18.59 -14.89 -24.81
CA ALA A 173 17.53 -14.21 -25.55
C ALA A 173 18.09 -13.35 -26.70
N HIS A 174 17.25 -13.11 -27.72
CA HIS A 174 17.50 -12.17 -28.82
C HIS A 174 18.85 -12.32 -29.52
N THR A 175 19.36 -13.54 -29.61
CA THR A 175 20.56 -13.83 -30.39
C THR A 175 20.20 -13.98 -31.87
N LYS A 176 21.17 -13.70 -32.76
CA LYS A 176 21.08 -14.05 -34.20
C LYS A 176 21.46 -15.51 -34.47
N SER A 177 21.54 -16.33 -33.42
CA SER A 177 21.96 -17.73 -33.54
C SER A 177 20.86 -18.55 -34.19
N GLU A 178 21.23 -19.39 -35.14
CA GLU A 178 20.32 -20.34 -35.80
C GLU A 178 20.37 -21.74 -35.18
N SER A 179 21.08 -21.89 -34.06
CA SER A 179 21.07 -23.13 -33.26
C SER A 179 19.65 -23.57 -32.92
N LEU A 180 19.45 -24.88 -32.75
CA LEU A 180 18.14 -25.43 -32.39
C LEU A 180 17.65 -24.86 -31.05
N GLU A 181 18.56 -24.65 -30.10
CA GLU A 181 18.26 -24.04 -28.80
C GLU A 181 17.75 -22.60 -28.94
N ALA A 182 18.45 -21.77 -29.71
CA ALA A 182 18.07 -20.37 -29.93
C ALA A 182 16.75 -20.27 -30.71
N ARG A 183 16.53 -21.13 -31.72
CA ARG A 183 15.26 -21.19 -32.45
C ARG A 183 14.11 -21.63 -31.55
N ALA A 184 14.29 -22.64 -30.72
CA ALA A 184 13.25 -23.12 -29.81
C ALA A 184 12.81 -22.03 -28.82
N ASN A 185 13.77 -21.30 -28.24
CA ASN A 185 13.48 -20.16 -27.37
C ASN A 185 12.78 -19.02 -28.12
N ALA A 186 13.26 -18.68 -29.31
CA ALA A 186 12.65 -17.62 -30.12
C ALA A 186 11.19 -17.94 -30.52
N VAL A 187 10.87 -19.21 -30.79
CA VAL A 187 9.50 -19.64 -31.05
C VAL A 187 8.65 -19.54 -29.76
N ALA A 188 9.20 -19.93 -28.61
CA ALA A 188 8.52 -19.79 -27.33
C ALA A 188 8.19 -18.31 -27.00
N ASP A 189 9.16 -17.41 -27.13
CA ASP A 189 8.97 -15.96 -26.95
C ASP A 189 7.90 -15.43 -27.89
N ALA A 190 8.04 -15.70 -29.20
CA ALA A 190 7.09 -15.23 -30.19
C ALA A 190 5.66 -15.70 -29.89
N LEU A 191 5.49 -16.94 -29.42
CA LEU A 191 4.19 -17.48 -29.04
C LEU A 191 3.61 -16.82 -27.78
N ALA A 192 4.42 -16.63 -26.74
CA ALA A 192 3.99 -15.97 -25.51
C ALA A 192 3.62 -14.51 -25.78
N SER A 193 4.51 -13.76 -26.44
CA SER A 193 4.37 -12.33 -26.72
C SER A 193 3.24 -12.02 -27.72
N ARG A 194 3.10 -12.77 -28.82
CA ARG A 194 2.02 -12.54 -29.81
C ARG A 194 0.63 -12.94 -29.29
N SER A 195 0.55 -13.74 -28.24
CA SER A 195 -0.74 -14.17 -27.70
C SER A 195 -1.52 -13.04 -27.03
N HIS A 196 -0.85 -11.96 -26.61
CA HIS A 196 -1.52 -10.78 -26.05
C HIS A 196 -2.41 -10.06 -27.06
N SER A 197 -2.10 -10.11 -28.36
CA SER A 197 -2.85 -9.44 -29.42
C SER A 197 -3.90 -10.33 -30.10
N LYS A 198 -4.03 -11.60 -29.69
CA LYS A 198 -5.04 -12.51 -30.25
C LYS A 198 -6.43 -12.16 -29.72
N PRO A 199 -7.49 -12.25 -30.55
CA PRO A 199 -8.85 -11.93 -30.15
C PRO A 199 -9.41 -12.92 -29.11
N ILE A 200 -8.98 -14.19 -29.19
CA ILE A 200 -9.33 -15.24 -28.23
C ILE A 200 -8.17 -15.37 -27.25
N LYS A 201 -8.47 -15.19 -25.96
CA LYS A 201 -7.47 -15.35 -24.91
C LYS A 201 -7.03 -16.81 -24.80
N PRO A 202 -5.73 -17.07 -24.57
CA PRO A 202 -5.26 -18.42 -24.26
C PRO A 202 -5.97 -19.01 -23.05
N ALA A 203 -6.09 -20.34 -23.00
CA ALA A 203 -6.71 -21.04 -21.88
C ALA A 203 -6.05 -20.67 -20.54
N SER A 204 -6.87 -20.50 -19.51
CA SER A 204 -6.38 -20.16 -18.18
C SER A 204 -5.87 -21.40 -17.45
N VAL A 205 -4.75 -21.27 -16.75
CA VAL A 205 -4.10 -22.38 -16.06
C VAL A 205 -4.55 -22.52 -14.62
N PRO A 206 -4.44 -23.74 -14.03
CA PRO A 206 -4.81 -23.95 -12.63
C PRO A 206 -3.90 -23.19 -11.67
N ASP A 207 -4.44 -22.75 -10.53
CA ASP A 207 -3.63 -22.10 -9.50
C ASP A 207 -2.78 -23.14 -8.71
N PRO A 208 -1.50 -22.85 -8.39
CA PRO A 208 -0.60 -23.77 -7.68
C PRO A 208 -0.88 -23.84 -6.16
N THR A 209 -2.16 -23.87 -5.77
CA THR A 209 -2.62 -23.77 -4.37
C THR A 209 -2.15 -24.90 -3.45
N PHE A 210 -1.62 -25.98 -4.02
CA PHE A 210 -1.07 -27.13 -3.32
C PHE A 210 0.38 -26.91 -2.82
N TYR A 211 1.11 -25.94 -3.38
CA TYR A 211 2.45 -25.53 -2.91
C TYR A 211 2.49 -24.12 -2.31
N MET A 212 1.34 -23.46 -2.21
CA MET A 212 1.20 -22.21 -1.47
C MET A 212 1.39 -22.44 0.03
N ASP A 213 1.75 -21.36 0.74
CA ASP A 213 1.79 -21.37 2.20
C ASP A 213 0.39 -21.63 2.77
N GLU A 214 0.33 -22.10 4.02
CA GLU A 214 -0.93 -22.42 4.71
C GLU A 214 -1.93 -21.26 4.65
N TYR A 215 -1.44 -20.03 4.78
CA TYR A 215 -2.20 -18.81 4.61
C TYR A 215 -1.60 -17.98 3.47
N THR A 216 -2.37 -17.76 2.42
CA THR A 216 -1.98 -16.92 1.28
C THR A 216 -3.11 -15.95 0.99
N PHE A 217 -2.78 -14.66 0.85
CA PHE A 217 -3.76 -13.61 0.57
C PHE A 217 -4.36 -13.82 -0.81
N PHE A 218 -5.67 -13.57 -0.94
CA PHE A 218 -6.39 -13.70 -2.19
C PHE A 218 -7.43 -12.59 -2.33
N THR A 219 -7.54 -12.02 -3.53
CA THR A 219 -8.68 -11.22 -3.94
C THR A 219 -9.15 -11.69 -5.31
N LYS A 220 -10.43 -11.45 -5.64
CA LYS A 220 -10.99 -11.84 -6.94
C LYS A 220 -10.30 -11.12 -8.10
N GLU A 221 -9.88 -9.88 -7.89
CA GLU A 221 -9.26 -9.04 -8.90
C GLU A 221 -7.76 -9.33 -9.06
N ASP A 222 -7.05 -9.60 -7.96
CA ASP A 222 -5.59 -9.75 -7.95
C ASP A 222 -5.13 -11.19 -8.10
N GLY A 223 -5.97 -12.16 -7.71
CA GLY A 223 -5.56 -13.55 -7.55
C GLY A 223 -4.80 -13.75 -6.25
N TYR A 224 -3.93 -14.77 -6.21
CA TYR A 224 -3.11 -15.07 -5.03
C TYR A 224 -1.92 -14.13 -4.91
N ILE A 225 -1.69 -13.64 -3.69
CA ILE A 225 -0.63 -12.69 -3.35
C ILE A 225 0.39 -13.41 -2.46
N GLU A 226 1.43 -13.93 -3.11
CA GLU A 226 2.45 -14.77 -2.46
C GLU A 226 3.64 -14.00 -1.90
N SER A 227 3.88 -12.77 -2.37
CA SER A 227 5.05 -11.99 -1.99
C SER A 227 4.69 -10.51 -1.83
N ASN A 228 5.59 -9.77 -1.20
CA ASN A 228 5.49 -8.31 -1.04
C ASN A 228 4.17 -7.86 -0.37
N ILE A 229 3.63 -8.65 0.56
CA ILE A 229 2.35 -8.37 1.24
C ILE A 229 2.36 -6.99 1.89
N SER A 230 3.46 -6.61 2.55
CA SER A 230 3.60 -5.27 3.14
C SER A 230 3.48 -4.16 2.08
N SER A 231 4.16 -4.30 0.94
CA SER A 231 4.08 -3.32 -0.15
C SER A 231 2.70 -3.29 -0.78
N TYR A 232 2.05 -4.44 -0.92
CA TYR A 232 0.69 -4.58 -1.41
C TYR A 232 -0.30 -3.84 -0.48
N LEU A 233 -0.26 -4.12 0.83
CA LEU A 233 -1.12 -3.48 1.81
C LEU A 233 -0.86 -1.97 1.91
N SER A 234 0.40 -1.55 1.90
CA SER A 234 0.76 -0.12 1.88
C SER A 234 0.24 0.58 0.63
N HIS A 235 0.37 -0.03 -0.55
CA HIS A 235 -0.10 0.55 -1.82
C HIS A 235 -1.62 0.72 -1.85
N PHE A 236 -2.36 -0.35 -1.51
CA PHE A 236 -3.82 -0.29 -1.51
C PHE A 236 -4.37 0.51 -0.33
N GLY A 237 -3.69 0.51 0.82
CA GLY A 237 -3.99 1.36 1.96
C GLY A 237 -3.79 2.84 1.64
N ALA A 238 -2.68 3.21 1.01
CA ALA A 238 -2.45 4.58 0.54
C ALA A 238 -3.49 5.01 -0.51
N ARG A 239 -3.85 4.11 -1.42
CA ARG A 239 -4.89 4.37 -2.42
C ARG A 239 -6.28 4.49 -1.80
N ALA A 240 -6.59 3.69 -0.78
CA ALA A 240 -7.83 3.80 -0.03
C ALA A 240 -7.87 5.12 0.75
N ALA A 241 -6.80 5.49 1.44
CA ALA A 241 -6.68 6.76 2.13
C ALA A 241 -6.75 7.97 1.18
N ALA A 242 -6.18 7.86 -0.02
CA ALA A 242 -6.28 8.91 -1.04
C ALA A 242 -7.69 9.01 -1.66
N LYS A 243 -8.44 7.90 -1.68
CA LYS A 243 -9.84 7.86 -2.13
C LYS A 243 -10.83 8.24 -1.03
N ASP A 244 -10.42 8.12 0.22
CA ASP A 244 -11.20 8.50 1.38
C ASP A 244 -11.29 10.03 1.42
N GLN A 245 -12.32 10.56 0.77
CA GLN A 245 -12.64 11.99 0.71
C GLN A 245 -13.00 12.59 2.08
N THR A 246 -13.07 11.78 3.14
CA THR A 246 -13.19 12.27 4.52
C THR A 246 -11.84 12.69 5.11
N ALA A 247 -10.72 12.20 4.55
CA ALA A 247 -9.37 12.47 5.02
C ALA A 247 -8.76 13.78 4.47
N LEU A 248 -9.24 14.24 3.32
CA LEU A 248 -8.85 15.51 2.71
C LEU A 248 -10.13 16.33 2.47
N PRO A 249 -10.23 17.54 3.03
CA PRO A 249 -11.40 18.38 2.82
C PRO A 249 -11.58 18.63 1.33
N PHE A 250 -12.81 18.47 0.83
CA PHE A 250 -13.20 18.97 -0.49
C PHE A 250 -12.89 20.46 -0.55
N THR A 251 -11.72 20.83 -1.07
CA THR A 251 -11.20 22.19 -0.99
C THR A 251 -12.20 23.17 -1.60
N SER A 252 -12.93 22.76 -2.64
CA SER A 252 -13.98 23.54 -3.31
C SER A 252 -15.13 24.00 -2.41
N LEU A 253 -15.39 23.35 -1.27
CA LEU A 253 -16.42 23.76 -0.32
C LEU A 253 -15.95 24.86 0.65
N TYR A 254 -14.64 25.11 0.71
CA TYR A 254 -14.01 26.07 1.62
C TYR A 254 -13.59 27.33 0.88
N ASP A 255 -13.11 28.32 1.64
CA ASP A 255 -12.55 29.54 1.07
C ASP A 255 -11.36 29.27 0.14
N GLN A 256 -11.31 29.96 -1.00
CA GLN A 256 -10.28 29.79 -2.03
C GLN A 256 -9.21 30.89 -2.02
N HIS A 257 -9.26 31.85 -1.10
CA HIS A 257 -8.23 32.90 -1.06
C HIS A 257 -6.88 32.27 -0.69
N ALA A 258 -5.83 32.74 -1.36
CA ALA A 258 -4.48 32.30 -1.07
C ALA A 258 -4.13 32.65 0.39
N PRO A 259 -3.56 31.72 1.18
CA PRO A 259 -3.14 32.02 2.54
C PRO A 259 -2.00 33.04 2.54
N PRO A 260 -1.82 33.82 3.62
CA PRO A 260 -0.72 34.78 3.74
C PRO A 260 0.64 34.07 3.74
N ASP A 261 1.62 34.61 2.99
CA ASP A 261 2.95 34.01 2.84
C ASP A 261 3.79 33.99 4.14
N HIS A 262 3.66 35.05 4.95
CA HIS A 262 4.58 35.33 6.05
C HIS A 262 4.69 34.18 7.08
N PRO A 263 3.58 33.58 7.59
CA PRO A 263 3.65 32.46 8.53
C PRO A 263 4.39 31.21 8.01
N TYR A 264 4.52 31.06 6.68
CA TYR A 264 5.07 29.86 6.05
C TYR A 264 6.49 30.05 5.50
N THR A 265 6.83 31.27 5.10
CA THR A 265 8.08 31.55 4.37
C THR A 265 9.05 32.44 5.15
N ARG A 266 8.56 33.27 6.07
CA ARG A 266 9.36 34.35 6.70
C ARG A 266 9.36 34.34 8.23
N ALA A 267 8.53 33.53 8.87
CA ALA A 267 8.47 33.49 10.32
C ALA A 267 9.73 32.84 10.92
N PRO A 268 10.44 33.48 11.89
CA PRO A 268 11.64 32.92 12.51
C PRO A 268 11.39 31.61 13.28
N SER A 269 10.13 31.37 13.66
CA SER A 269 9.65 30.07 14.16
C SER A 269 8.42 29.67 13.34
N ALA A 270 8.60 28.74 12.41
CA ALA A 270 7.52 28.18 11.60
C ALA A 270 6.64 27.18 12.38
N TYR A 271 6.70 27.16 13.72
CA TYR A 271 6.00 26.18 14.55
C TYR A 271 4.50 26.09 14.23
N SER A 272 3.86 27.23 13.96
CA SER A 272 2.44 27.29 13.61
C SER A 272 2.14 26.61 12.26
N ALA A 273 2.99 26.80 11.25
CA ALA A 273 2.90 26.12 9.97
C ALA A 273 3.19 24.61 10.11
N VAL A 274 4.14 24.25 10.97
CA VAL A 274 4.49 22.86 11.27
C VAL A 274 3.27 22.13 11.87
N VAL A 275 2.59 22.70 12.86
CA VAL A 275 1.38 22.09 13.45
C VAL A 275 0.31 21.82 12.38
N GLN A 276 0.07 22.76 11.48
CA GLN A 276 -0.88 22.57 10.38
C GLN A 276 -0.44 21.49 9.39
N LEU A 277 0.84 21.46 9.02
CA LEU A 277 1.39 20.43 8.14
C LEU A 277 1.20 19.04 8.76
N TYR A 278 1.57 18.89 10.04
CA TYR A 278 1.39 17.63 10.76
C TYR A 278 -0.09 17.26 10.89
N ALA A 279 -0.99 18.22 11.10
CA ALA A 279 -2.43 17.96 11.16
C ALA A 279 -2.98 17.52 9.80
N ARG A 280 -2.64 18.22 8.71
CA ARG A 280 -3.05 17.91 7.33
C ARG A 280 -2.54 16.54 6.86
N SER A 281 -1.30 16.20 7.22
CA SER A 281 -0.70 14.91 6.88
C SER A 281 -1.15 13.78 7.81
N GLN A 282 -2.07 14.04 8.75
CA GLN A 282 -2.48 13.10 9.82
C GLN A 282 -1.29 12.55 10.64
N GLN A 283 -0.22 13.33 10.72
CA GLN A 283 1.01 12.98 11.40
C GLN A 283 1.13 13.59 12.79
N LEU A 284 0.21 14.47 13.18
CA LEU A 284 0.19 15.09 14.50
C LEU A 284 0.19 14.02 15.60
N PRO A 285 1.14 14.02 16.55
CA PRO A 285 1.33 12.92 17.51
C PRO A 285 0.34 13.03 18.67
N THR A 286 -0.95 12.91 18.37
CA THR A 286 -2.02 12.74 19.36
C THR A 286 -1.98 11.34 19.97
N ALA A 287 -2.62 11.14 21.13
CA ALA A 287 -2.68 9.82 21.76
C ALA A 287 -3.36 8.78 20.85
N PHE A 288 -4.41 9.18 20.14
CA PHE A 288 -5.06 8.32 19.15
C PHE A 288 -4.14 7.95 17.97
N SER A 289 -3.39 8.91 17.41
CA SER A 289 -2.48 8.62 16.30
C SER A 289 -1.29 7.76 16.73
N GLN A 290 -0.81 7.93 17.96
CA GLN A 290 0.21 7.07 18.55
C GLN A 290 -0.31 5.65 18.79
N PHE A 291 -1.51 5.50 19.35
CA PHE A 291 -2.17 4.20 19.54
C PHE A 291 -2.31 3.45 18.20
N ARG A 292 -2.79 4.12 17.15
CA ARG A 292 -2.91 3.51 15.81
C ARG A 292 -1.58 3.02 15.22
N ARG A 293 -0.45 3.59 15.63
CA ARG A 293 0.89 3.25 15.10
C ARG A 293 1.54 2.10 15.85
N SER A 294 1.40 2.04 17.18
CA SER A 294 2.17 1.12 18.02
C SER A 294 1.35 0.27 18.98
N PHE A 295 0.05 0.55 19.15
CA PHE A 295 -0.86 -0.10 20.10
C PHE A 295 -0.39 -0.08 21.58
N ASN A 296 0.69 0.65 21.89
CA ASN A 296 1.33 0.67 23.20
C ASN A 296 0.89 1.84 24.09
N SER A 297 -0.11 2.60 23.66
CA SER A 297 -0.62 3.77 24.39
C SER A 297 -2.14 3.79 24.39
N LEU A 298 -2.75 4.34 25.42
CA LEU A 298 -4.20 4.50 25.44
C LEU A 298 -4.61 5.63 24.47
N PRO A 299 -5.71 5.47 23.71
CA PRO A 299 -6.12 6.46 22.72
C PRO A 299 -6.86 7.66 23.32
N TRP A 300 -7.07 7.69 24.64
CA TRP A 300 -7.85 8.70 25.35
C TRP A 300 -7.13 10.05 25.44
N CYS A 301 -7.92 11.12 25.59
CA CYS A 301 -7.41 12.47 25.80
C CYS A 301 -6.50 12.57 27.02
N ARG A 302 -5.24 12.99 26.81
CA ARG A 302 -4.24 13.17 27.87
C ARG A 302 -4.59 14.29 28.85
N MET A 303 -5.53 15.16 28.50
CA MET A 303 -6.05 16.20 29.38
C MET A 303 -7.18 15.71 30.31
N GLY A 304 -7.52 14.41 30.28
CA GLY A 304 -8.50 13.80 31.18
C GLY A 304 -9.94 13.78 30.66
N CYS A 305 -10.15 14.02 29.36
CA CYS A 305 -11.47 13.92 28.75
C CYS A 305 -11.84 12.46 28.46
N LYS A 306 -13.13 12.12 28.55
CA LYS A 306 -13.68 10.80 28.17
C LYS A 306 -13.89 10.65 26.66
N GLN A 307 -12.99 11.20 25.86
CA GLN A 307 -13.05 11.17 24.40
C GLN A 307 -11.69 10.76 23.84
N LEU A 308 -11.68 10.26 22.60
CA LEU A 308 -10.45 9.92 21.89
C LEU A 308 -9.64 11.19 21.62
N GLU A 309 -8.33 11.12 21.78
CA GLU A 309 -7.47 12.26 21.50
C GLU A 309 -7.20 12.40 20.00
N THR A 310 -8.21 12.89 19.27
CA THR A 310 -8.08 13.24 17.85
C THR A 310 -7.66 14.71 17.71
N PRO A 311 -7.12 15.13 16.54
CA PRO A 311 -6.88 16.55 16.28
C PRO A 311 -8.13 17.41 16.47
N HIS A 312 -9.28 16.97 15.96
CA HIS A 312 -10.56 17.69 16.10
C HIS A 312 -10.94 17.83 17.58
N HIS A 313 -10.86 16.76 18.37
CA HIS A 313 -11.08 16.84 19.82
C HIS A 313 -10.15 17.87 20.48
N ILE A 314 -8.84 17.80 20.25
CA ILE A 314 -7.87 18.70 20.89
C ILE A 314 -8.16 20.17 20.55
N PHE A 315 -8.35 20.47 19.27
CA PHE A 315 -8.46 21.85 18.81
C PHE A 315 -9.86 22.43 19.04
N VAL A 316 -10.91 21.66 18.78
CA VAL A 316 -12.28 22.16 18.71
C VAL A 316 -13.08 21.87 19.98
N GLU A 317 -13.01 20.66 20.52
CA GLU A 317 -13.96 20.21 21.56
C GLU A 317 -13.38 20.21 22.98
N CYS A 318 -12.07 20.02 23.13
CA CYS A 318 -11.44 19.73 24.41
C CYS A 318 -11.64 20.90 25.40
N PRO A 319 -12.34 20.69 26.53
CA PRO A 319 -12.65 21.75 27.49
C PRO A 319 -11.41 22.43 28.07
N SER A 320 -10.30 21.69 28.21
CA SER A 320 -9.04 22.22 28.74
C SER A 320 -8.44 23.38 27.93
N PHE A 321 -8.88 23.54 26.67
CA PHE A 321 -8.41 24.58 25.76
C PHE A 321 -9.49 25.61 25.40
N GLU A 322 -10.67 25.55 26.04
CA GLU A 322 -11.80 26.44 25.75
C GLU A 322 -11.45 27.92 25.98
N ALA A 323 -10.75 28.23 27.07
CA ALA A 323 -10.33 29.61 27.35
C ALA A 323 -9.43 30.19 26.24
N ILE A 324 -8.57 29.36 25.63
CA ILE A 324 -7.71 29.78 24.52
C ILE A 324 -8.56 30.07 23.29
N ARG A 325 -9.53 29.20 22.97
CA ARG A 325 -10.48 29.42 21.87
C ARG A 325 -11.31 30.69 22.06
N ILE A 326 -11.85 30.93 23.24
CA ILE A 326 -12.67 32.12 23.55
C ILE A 326 -11.86 33.40 23.32
N ASN A 327 -10.61 33.44 23.79
CA ASN A 327 -9.75 34.62 23.62
C ASN A 327 -9.48 34.94 22.14
N HIS A 328 -9.12 33.93 21.34
CA HIS A 328 -8.88 34.13 19.91
C HIS A 328 -10.17 34.39 19.12
N LYS A 329 -11.30 33.80 19.51
CA LYS A 329 -12.61 34.12 18.94
C LYS A 329 -12.93 35.60 19.08
N SER A 330 -12.72 36.17 20.27
CA SER A 330 -12.93 37.60 20.52
C SER A 330 -12.02 38.47 19.65
N ALA A 331 -10.75 38.08 19.47
CA ALA A 331 -9.81 38.77 18.59
C ALA A 331 -10.23 38.73 17.11
N ILE A 332 -10.62 37.54 16.61
CA ILE A 332 -11.12 37.36 15.24
C ILE A 332 -12.36 38.22 15.00
N ALA A 333 -13.33 38.19 15.92
CA ALA A 333 -14.54 39.00 15.82
C ALA A 333 -14.23 40.50 15.86
N GLY A 334 -13.30 40.93 16.72
CA GLY A 334 -12.83 42.32 16.80
C GLY A 334 -12.21 42.80 15.49
N HIS A 335 -11.22 42.08 14.97
CA HIS A 335 -10.57 42.43 13.70
C HIS A 335 -11.56 42.44 12.53
N THR A 336 -12.51 41.48 12.50
CA THR A 336 -13.55 41.42 11.47
C THR A 336 -14.41 42.67 11.49
N ARG A 337 -14.87 43.12 12.67
CA ARG A 337 -15.66 44.34 12.81
C ARG A 337 -14.86 45.56 12.36
N THR A 338 -13.64 45.74 12.84
CA THR A 338 -12.78 46.87 12.45
C THR A 338 -12.59 46.92 10.92
N LEU A 339 -12.35 45.79 10.27
CA LEU A 339 -12.20 45.73 8.82
C LEU A 339 -13.50 46.08 8.08
N LEU A 340 -14.65 45.58 8.54
CA LEU A 340 -15.95 45.88 7.94
C LEU A 340 -16.36 47.35 8.15
N ASP A 341 -16.08 47.91 9.32
CA ASP A 341 -16.41 49.30 9.67
C ASP A 341 -15.54 50.29 8.88
N SER A 342 -14.26 49.96 8.67
CA SER A 342 -13.35 50.74 7.81
C SER A 342 -13.67 50.65 6.31
N SER A 343 -14.64 49.81 5.93
CA SER A 343 -15.02 49.50 4.55
C SER A 343 -16.45 49.95 4.24
N GLU A 344 -16.82 51.14 4.73
CA GLU A 344 -18.18 51.68 4.64
C GLU A 344 -18.69 51.74 3.19
N GLY A 345 -19.93 51.30 2.96
CA GLY A 345 -20.57 51.26 1.65
C GLY A 345 -20.14 50.10 0.72
N ILE A 346 -19.16 49.27 1.09
CA ILE A 346 -18.71 48.13 0.27
C ILE A 346 -19.59 46.89 0.45
N PHE A 347 -20.11 46.69 1.66
CA PHE A 347 -20.94 45.54 2.04
C PHE A 347 -22.30 46.01 2.53
N ASP A 348 -23.36 45.33 2.11
CA ASP A 348 -24.69 45.50 2.68
C ASP A 348 -24.78 44.95 4.11
N ASP A 349 -25.78 45.38 4.86
CA ASP A 349 -25.95 44.97 6.26
C ASP A 349 -26.12 43.45 6.42
N ILE A 350 -26.69 42.78 5.41
CA ILE A 350 -26.85 41.33 5.40
C ILE A 350 -25.48 40.65 5.30
N SER A 351 -24.61 41.05 4.36
CA SER A 351 -23.25 40.51 4.26
C SER A 351 -22.43 40.82 5.50
N ARG A 352 -22.53 42.02 6.06
CA ARG A 352 -21.81 42.39 7.30
C ARG A 352 -22.23 41.51 8.49
N LYS A 353 -23.54 41.27 8.66
CA LYS A 353 -24.08 40.35 9.67
C LYS A 353 -23.60 38.92 9.45
N ARG A 354 -23.64 38.44 8.20
CA ARG A 354 -23.16 37.08 7.83
C ARG A 354 -21.68 36.91 8.16
N LEU A 355 -20.81 37.81 7.70
CA LEU A 355 -19.36 37.73 7.94
C LEU A 355 -19.01 37.80 9.43
N THR A 356 -19.71 38.66 10.18
CA THR A 356 -19.57 38.73 11.64
C THR A 356 -20.03 37.44 12.32
N ASN A 357 -21.13 36.84 11.86
CA ASN A 357 -21.61 35.56 12.38
C ASN A 357 -20.61 34.43 12.10
N VAL A 358 -20.04 34.36 10.90
CA VAL A 358 -18.99 33.38 10.59
C VAL A 358 -17.80 33.56 11.53
N ALA A 359 -17.28 34.79 11.67
CA ALA A 359 -16.15 35.09 12.56
C ALA A 359 -16.38 34.65 14.01
N GLN A 360 -17.60 34.79 14.54
CA GLN A 360 -17.98 34.37 15.89
C GLN A 360 -18.07 32.84 16.06
N ASN A 361 -18.18 32.10 14.96
CA ASN A 361 -18.39 30.65 14.96
C ASN A 361 -17.23 29.85 14.36
N LEU A 362 -16.15 30.52 13.90
CA LEU A 362 -15.02 29.84 13.26
C LEU A 362 -14.37 28.75 14.13
N LEU A 363 -14.17 29.01 15.42
CA LEU A 363 -13.38 28.11 16.28
C LEU A 363 -14.19 26.98 16.94
N ARG A 364 -15.41 26.73 16.47
CA ARG A 364 -16.31 25.68 17.00
C ARG A 364 -17.11 25.03 15.89
N ASP A 365 -17.58 23.82 16.13
CA ASP A 365 -18.55 23.15 15.26
C ASP A 365 -19.84 23.95 15.21
N ASN A 366 -20.31 24.22 13.99
CA ASN A 366 -21.48 25.04 13.70
C ASN A 366 -21.82 24.94 12.20
N GLU A 367 -23.06 25.27 11.85
CA GLU A 367 -23.60 25.34 10.49
C GLU A 367 -22.88 26.33 9.56
N VAL A 368 -22.08 27.27 10.10
CA VAL A 368 -21.22 28.11 9.24
C VAL A 368 -20.18 27.29 8.49
N TRP A 369 -19.82 26.10 8.97
CA TRP A 369 -18.91 25.17 8.30
C TRP A 369 -19.67 24.27 7.32
N PRO A 370 -19.16 24.05 6.10
CA PRO A 370 -19.85 23.23 5.09
C PRO A 370 -20.21 21.81 5.56
N THR A 371 -19.41 21.24 6.46
CA THR A 371 -19.60 19.90 7.02
C THR A 371 -20.19 19.91 8.44
N GLY A 372 -20.55 21.09 8.96
CA GLY A 372 -20.89 21.30 10.37
C GLY A 372 -19.70 21.20 11.34
N GLN A 373 -18.53 20.76 10.86
CA GLN A 373 -17.32 20.56 11.67
C GLN A 373 -16.27 21.63 11.39
N SER A 374 -15.72 22.20 12.45
CA SER A 374 -14.65 23.17 12.35
C SER A 374 -13.33 22.51 11.99
N GLN A 375 -12.69 23.05 10.96
CA GLN A 375 -11.40 22.57 10.47
C GLN A 375 -10.34 23.69 10.46
N TYR A 376 -10.50 24.69 11.32
CA TYR A 376 -9.61 25.86 11.39
C TYR A 376 -8.14 25.46 11.61
N PHE A 377 -7.89 24.37 12.35
CA PHE A 377 -6.56 23.87 12.66
C PHE A 377 -5.85 23.26 11.44
N LEU A 378 -6.60 22.99 10.37
CA LEU A 378 -6.06 22.64 9.05
C LEU A 378 -5.79 23.88 8.20
N GLY A 379 -5.98 25.10 8.71
CA GLY A 379 -5.84 26.33 7.93
C GLY A 379 -6.88 26.44 6.83
N LEU A 380 -8.12 26.04 7.13
CA LEU A 380 -9.28 26.17 6.25
C LEU A 380 -10.23 27.18 6.87
N ALA A 381 -10.97 27.89 6.02
CA ALA A 381 -12.07 28.76 6.42
C ALA A 381 -13.34 28.36 5.66
N PRO A 382 -14.54 28.57 6.24
CA PRO A 382 -15.79 28.49 5.51
C PRO A 382 -15.78 29.38 4.27
N ASN A 383 -16.56 28.99 3.25
CA ASN A 383 -16.65 29.76 2.02
C ASN A 383 -17.13 31.20 2.29
N LEU A 384 -16.24 32.14 1.98
CA LEU A 384 -16.45 33.57 2.15
C LEU A 384 -17.26 34.20 1.01
N ASN A 385 -17.43 33.51 -0.12
CA ASN A 385 -18.14 34.04 -1.27
C ASN A 385 -19.62 34.27 -0.93
N THR A 386 -20.01 35.54 -0.95
CA THR A 386 -21.40 35.97 -0.99
C THR A 386 -21.80 36.09 -2.47
N GLU A 387 -22.95 35.53 -2.84
CA GLU A 387 -23.42 35.31 -4.21
C GLU A 387 -23.19 36.47 -5.21
N THR A 388 -22.57 36.11 -6.35
CA THR A 388 -22.87 36.48 -7.75
C THR A 388 -23.44 37.87 -8.10
N ALA A 389 -22.88 38.95 -7.56
CA ALA A 389 -22.90 40.24 -8.24
C ALA A 389 -21.46 40.71 -8.48
N LEU A 390 -21.20 41.32 -9.64
CA LEU A 390 -19.91 41.88 -10.07
C LEU A 390 -19.06 42.34 -8.88
N THR A 391 -18.09 41.51 -8.48
CA THR A 391 -17.21 41.82 -7.35
C THR A 391 -16.34 43.00 -7.73
N THR A 392 -16.57 44.15 -7.09
CA THR A 392 -15.70 45.32 -7.27
C THR A 392 -14.31 44.98 -6.73
N VAL A 393 -13.27 45.58 -7.32
CA VAL A 393 -11.87 45.44 -6.86
C VAL A 393 -11.75 45.77 -5.37
N ALA A 394 -12.53 46.74 -4.88
CA ALA A 394 -12.60 47.11 -3.47
C ALA A 394 -13.14 45.96 -2.60
N LYS A 395 -14.25 45.32 -2.99
CA LYS A 395 -14.82 44.17 -2.27
C LYS A 395 -13.81 43.02 -2.21
N THR A 396 -13.17 42.67 -3.33
CA THR A 396 -12.15 41.60 -3.38
C THR A 396 -10.99 41.89 -2.43
N ARG A 397 -10.48 43.13 -2.40
CA ARG A 397 -9.38 43.50 -1.48
C ARG A 397 -9.75 43.32 0.00
N VAL A 398 -10.98 43.68 0.38
CA VAL A 398 -11.44 43.50 1.77
C VAL A 398 -11.62 42.01 2.09
N MET A 399 -12.18 41.23 1.17
CA MET A 399 -12.33 39.78 1.33
C MET A 399 -10.99 39.07 1.49
N THR A 400 -9.99 39.40 0.68
CA THR A 400 -8.62 38.85 0.84
C THR A 400 -8.02 39.23 2.19
N ARG A 401 -8.22 40.47 2.66
CA ARG A 401 -7.74 40.90 3.99
C ARG A 401 -8.42 40.16 5.13
N LEU A 402 -9.73 39.94 5.02
CA LEU A 402 -10.51 39.14 5.97
C LEU A 402 -10.00 37.70 6.00
N ALA A 403 -9.88 37.05 4.84
CA ALA A 403 -9.36 35.69 4.70
C ALA A 403 -7.97 35.56 5.34
N ASN A 404 -7.05 36.47 5.03
CA ASN A 404 -5.70 36.47 5.60
C ASN A 404 -5.68 36.67 7.12
N THR A 405 -6.56 37.55 7.62
CA THR A 405 -6.68 37.83 9.06
C THR A 405 -7.21 36.61 9.80
N TRP A 406 -8.30 36.01 9.29
CA TRP A 406 -8.89 34.80 9.86
C TRP A 406 -7.89 33.66 9.83
N HIS A 407 -7.25 33.43 8.68
CA HIS A 407 -6.24 32.39 8.52
C HIS A 407 -5.13 32.54 9.55
N THR A 408 -4.56 33.74 9.68
CA THR A 408 -3.48 34.03 10.63
C THR A 408 -3.87 33.71 12.07
N GLU A 409 -5.06 34.13 12.51
CA GLU A 409 -5.55 33.85 13.85
C GLU A 409 -5.84 32.36 14.07
N MET A 410 -6.39 31.67 13.06
CA MET A 410 -6.63 30.22 13.10
C MET A 410 -5.33 29.42 13.27
N ILE A 411 -4.24 29.82 12.60
CA ILE A 411 -2.93 29.15 12.80
C ILE A 411 -2.38 29.43 14.20
N ARG A 412 -2.49 30.67 14.68
CA ARG A 412 -2.00 31.08 16.00
C ARG A 412 -2.70 30.34 17.12
N VAL A 413 -4.03 30.22 17.06
CA VAL A 413 -4.78 29.49 18.08
C VAL A 413 -4.45 27.99 18.04
N ALA A 414 -4.34 27.38 16.85
CA ALA A 414 -3.92 25.98 16.72
C ALA A 414 -2.53 25.74 17.32
N SER A 415 -1.56 26.60 17.01
CA SER A 415 -0.19 26.46 17.52
C SER A 415 -0.11 26.70 19.02
N ARG A 416 -0.88 27.66 19.55
CA ARG A 416 -0.96 27.91 20.99
C ARG A 416 -1.55 26.73 21.76
N ILE A 417 -2.64 26.15 21.27
CA ILE A 417 -3.27 24.96 21.87
C ILE A 417 -2.29 23.80 21.85
N TRP A 418 -1.66 23.52 20.71
CA TRP A 418 -0.72 22.41 20.59
C TRP A 418 0.51 22.57 21.47
N GLY A 419 1.08 23.78 21.53
CA GLY A 419 2.22 24.08 22.41
C GLY A 419 1.86 24.01 23.90
N GLU A 420 0.62 24.33 24.29
CA GLU A 420 0.14 24.13 25.66
C GLU A 420 -0.02 22.63 25.99
N LEU A 421 -0.62 21.86 25.09
CA LEU A 421 -0.74 20.40 25.23
C LEU A 421 0.63 19.74 25.45
N GLN A 422 1.61 20.08 24.59
CA GLN A 422 2.96 19.52 24.69
C GLN A 422 3.63 19.87 26.03
N ARG A 423 3.51 21.13 26.49
CA ARG A 423 4.06 21.55 27.78
C ARG A 423 3.44 20.79 28.95
N ARG A 424 2.12 20.64 28.97
CA ARG A 424 1.41 19.88 30.04
C ARG A 424 1.80 18.40 30.04
N CYS A 425 1.82 17.76 28.87
CA CYS A 425 2.22 16.37 28.75
C CYS A 425 3.68 16.14 29.18
N ASN A 426 4.60 17.02 28.78
CA ASN A 426 5.99 16.94 29.19
C ASN A 426 6.15 17.14 30.71
N HIS A 427 5.41 18.08 31.29
CA HIS A 427 5.42 18.31 32.74
C HIS A 427 4.86 17.11 33.51
N GLN A 428 3.74 16.52 33.07
CA GLN A 428 3.18 15.30 33.66
C GLN A 428 4.17 14.13 33.58
N ARG A 429 4.86 13.96 32.45
CA ARG A 429 5.88 12.93 32.28
C ARG A 429 7.08 13.17 33.20
N ALA A 430 7.57 14.40 33.30
CA ALA A 430 8.66 14.75 34.21
C ALA A 430 8.29 14.48 35.68
N ASN A 431 7.07 14.85 36.08
CA ASN A 431 6.57 14.59 37.44
C ASN A 431 6.39 13.10 37.73
N PHE A 432 5.91 12.32 36.75
CA PHE A 432 5.81 10.87 36.87
C PHE A 432 7.19 10.23 37.04
N MET A 433 8.16 10.58 36.18
CA MET A 433 9.54 10.07 36.27
C MET A 433 10.19 10.44 37.61
N ARG A 434 9.93 11.65 38.13
CA ARG A 434 10.42 12.09 39.44
C ARG A 434 9.81 11.25 40.58
N LYS A 435 8.49 11.04 40.58
CA LYS A 435 7.81 10.21 41.58
C LYS A 435 8.27 8.74 41.52
N GLU A 436 8.50 8.21 40.33
CA GLU A 436 9.00 6.83 40.19
C GLU A 436 10.44 6.73 40.70
N LYS A 437 11.29 7.73 40.44
CA LYS A 437 12.64 7.80 41.01
C LYS A 437 12.62 7.92 42.53
N GLU A 438 11.72 8.73 43.10
CA GLU A 438 11.50 8.82 44.54
C GLU A 438 11.04 7.46 45.11
N ARG A 439 10.07 6.78 44.47
CA ARG A 439 9.59 5.46 44.88
C ARG A 439 10.68 4.39 44.82
N VAL A 440 11.45 4.34 43.73
CA VAL A 440 12.58 3.41 43.59
C VAL A 440 13.64 3.71 44.65
N GLY A 441 13.93 4.98 44.92
CA GLY A 441 14.84 5.41 45.98
C GLY A 441 14.37 5.01 47.38
N ASP A 442 13.07 5.08 47.66
CA ASP A 442 12.48 4.65 48.93
C ASP A 442 12.50 3.13 49.09
N ILE A 443 12.21 2.39 48.01
CA ILE A 443 12.36 0.93 47.98
C ILE A 443 13.82 0.55 48.22
N TRP A 444 14.76 1.21 47.54
CA TRP A 444 16.19 0.95 47.71
C TRP A 444 16.66 1.23 49.14
N ARG A 445 16.22 2.34 49.74
CA ARG A 445 16.50 2.69 51.15
C ARG A 445 15.87 1.73 52.16
N SER A 446 14.80 1.03 51.79
CA SER A 446 14.15 0.02 52.63
C SER A 446 14.83 -1.36 52.60
N LEU A 447 15.77 -1.60 51.69
CA LEU A 447 16.49 -2.88 51.60
C LEU A 447 17.59 -3.01 52.68
N PRO A 448 17.88 -4.24 53.16
CA PRO A 448 18.96 -4.47 54.12
C PRO A 448 20.34 -4.03 53.59
N PRO A 449 21.26 -3.53 54.44
CA PRO A 449 22.54 -2.94 54.01
C PRO A 449 23.47 -3.90 53.24
N HIS A 450 23.34 -5.21 53.46
CA HIS A 450 24.12 -6.22 52.74
C HIS A 450 23.62 -6.44 51.30
N VAL A 451 22.33 -6.19 51.02
CA VAL A 451 21.72 -6.27 49.69
C VAL A 451 22.04 -5.03 48.86
N GLN A 452 22.10 -3.86 49.50
CA GLN A 452 22.48 -2.59 48.83
C GLN A 452 23.92 -2.62 48.29
N ARG A 453 24.84 -3.35 48.94
CA ARG A 453 26.27 -3.42 48.55
C ARG A 453 26.57 -4.46 47.46
N SER A 454 25.65 -5.38 47.18
CA SER A 454 25.83 -6.46 46.20
C SER A 454 25.38 -6.11 44.78
N ILE A 455 24.76 -4.95 44.57
CA ILE A 455 24.29 -4.50 43.25
C ILE A 455 25.29 -3.49 42.67
N PRO A 456 25.82 -3.68 41.44
CA PRO A 456 26.80 -2.79 40.82
C PRO A 456 26.27 -1.35 40.69
N GLY A 457 27.12 -0.36 40.94
CA GLY A 457 26.76 1.06 41.01
C GLY A 457 26.19 1.68 39.74
N ASP A 458 26.26 0.99 38.60
CA ASP A 458 25.74 1.47 37.31
C ASP A 458 24.22 1.24 37.13
N ILE A 459 23.56 0.59 38.10
CA ILE A 459 22.12 0.31 38.09
C ILE A 459 21.36 1.09 39.20
N ALA A 460 22.06 1.84 40.06
CA ALA A 460 21.48 2.58 41.19
C ALA A 460 20.94 3.98 40.83
#